data_AF-A0A9D4IQ83-F1
#
_entry.id   AF-A0A9D4IQ83-F1
#
_cell.length_a   1.000
_cell.length_b   1.000
_cell.length_c   1.000
_cell.angle_alpha   90.00
_cell.angle_beta   90.00
_cell.angle_gamma   90.00
#
_symmetry.space_group_name_H-M   'P 1'
#
loop_
_entity.id
_entity.type
_entity.pdbx_description
1 polymer ?
#
loop_
_entity_poly.entity_id
_entity_poly.type
_entity_poly.pdbx_seq_one_letter_code
_entity_poly.pdbx_strand_id
1 'polypeptide(L)'
;MKFDNAVSCRRCNKGTWERPHMVALKTKSEGHKGHKPTENTEDLAQEQMLMKKKRPEEASKEMLYRVYGNVIAMLEEYERRQDGKQMPKSKIDISDQSWKNDKDVQANVESQLVVFEAQLKACPPKVSSELKKELRISTIEWAATRAERMTDRFSDSDMYISQVFEILVDGRTHHQIFDEKREKLSRETANNTMSAFFAGKHTASQIDKKYESDPSQKASPPQIRTTSGDFELHSGAERIRHFKPHLSFALDDDVCLATGSVQ
;
A
#
# COMPACT_ATOMS: atom_id res chain seq x y z
N MET A 1 -17.44 5.23 65.40
CA MET A 1 -16.56 5.32 64.21
C MET A 1 -17.19 6.39 63.32
N LYS A 2 -16.84 7.69 63.37
CA LYS A 2 -15.60 8.38 62.92
C LYS A 2 -15.30 8.03 61.45
N PHE A 3 -15.37 8.91 60.45
CA PHE A 3 -15.47 10.38 60.39
C PHE A 3 -16.25 10.87 59.15
N ASP A 4 -17.00 11.96 59.35
CA ASP A 4 -17.54 12.90 58.37
C ASP A 4 -16.48 13.87 57.81
N ASN A 5 -16.93 14.61 56.77
CA ASN A 5 -16.57 15.98 56.33
C ASN A 5 -15.79 16.08 55.01
N ALA A 6 -15.99 17.05 54.11
CA ALA A 6 -17.03 18.06 53.86
C ALA A 6 -16.50 18.94 52.68
N VAL A 7 -17.40 19.48 51.85
CA VAL A 7 -17.36 20.84 51.24
C VAL A 7 -16.31 21.12 50.12
N SER A 8 -16.73 21.18 48.84
CA SER A 8 -17.16 22.36 48.02
C SER A 8 -16.02 23.25 47.48
N CYS A 9 -16.02 23.56 46.16
CA CYS A 9 -16.09 24.95 45.64
C CYS A 9 -16.05 25.06 44.07
N ARG A 10 -17.08 25.72 43.52
CA ARG A 10 -17.15 26.77 42.46
C ARG A 10 -16.26 26.78 41.18
N ARG A 11 -16.96 26.73 40.03
CA ARG A 11 -17.14 27.78 38.96
C ARG A 11 -15.91 28.55 38.38
N CYS A 12 -15.87 28.56 37.02
CA CYS A 12 -15.26 29.50 36.03
C CYS A 12 -14.29 28.76 35.09
N ASN A 13 -14.55 28.52 33.80
CA ASN A 13 -14.89 29.36 32.63
C ASN A 13 -13.73 30.24 32.13
N LYS A 14 -13.40 30.05 30.82
CA LYS A 14 -12.55 30.84 29.91
C LYS A 14 -11.05 30.50 29.81
N GLY A 15 -10.63 30.18 28.59
CA GLY A 15 -9.44 30.79 27.98
C GLY A 15 -8.21 29.90 27.80
N THR A 16 -7.78 29.79 26.53
CA THR A 16 -6.41 29.58 26.03
C THR A 16 -5.73 28.22 26.30
N TRP A 17 -5.70 27.38 25.25
CA TRP A 17 -4.73 26.30 25.11
C TRP A 17 -3.44 26.87 24.48
N GLU A 18 -2.49 27.26 25.31
CA GLU A 18 -1.09 27.43 24.88
C GLU A 18 -0.35 26.08 24.99
N ARG A 19 0.50 25.83 23.98
CA ARG A 19 1.28 24.60 23.79
C ARG A 19 2.29 24.40 24.94
N PRO A 20 2.49 23.18 25.47
CA PRO A 20 3.59 22.94 26.39
C PRO A 20 4.91 22.90 25.62
N HIS A 21 5.74 23.93 25.86
CA HIS A 21 7.18 23.89 25.61
C HIS A 21 7.84 22.75 26.39
N MET A 22 8.87 22.17 25.78
CA MET A 22 9.76 21.19 26.39
C MET A 22 10.32 21.69 27.73
N VAL A 23 10.10 20.93 28.79
CA VAL A 23 10.85 21.07 30.05
C VAL A 23 11.84 19.92 30.14
N ALA A 24 13.12 20.28 30.10
CA ALA A 24 14.24 19.40 30.36
C ALA A 24 14.17 18.87 31.80
N LEU A 25 14.04 17.55 31.96
CA LEU A 25 14.23 16.89 33.26
C LEU A 25 15.71 16.53 33.42
N LYS A 26 16.45 17.40 34.11
CA LYS A 26 17.60 16.98 34.92
C LYS A 26 17.07 16.36 36.20
N THR A 27 17.32 15.08 36.43
CA THR A 27 17.32 14.52 37.79
C THR A 27 18.45 13.51 37.96
N LYS A 28 19.05 13.61 39.15
CA LYS A 28 20.29 13.03 39.61
C LYS A 28 20.22 11.51 39.75
N SER A 29 21.38 10.90 39.62
CA SER A 29 21.70 9.53 40.02
C SER A 29 21.67 9.36 41.53
N GLU A 30 20.74 8.58 42.07
CA GLU A 30 20.86 7.91 43.37
C GLU A 30 20.24 6.52 43.24
N GLY A 31 21.03 5.49 43.54
CA GLY A 31 20.67 4.10 43.30
C GLY A 31 19.73 3.54 44.36
N HIS A 32 18.80 2.67 43.94
CA HIS A 32 18.23 1.61 44.78
C HIS A 32 17.67 0.45 43.94
N LYS A 33 18.26 -0.73 44.19
CA LYS A 33 17.70 -2.10 44.17
C LYS A 33 16.57 -2.45 43.18
N GLY A 34 16.96 -3.24 42.17
CA GLY A 34 16.24 -4.40 41.63
C GLY A 34 14.71 -4.34 41.61
N HIS A 35 14.16 -3.65 40.61
CA HIS A 35 12.80 -3.90 40.13
C HIS A 35 12.89 -4.87 38.96
N LYS A 36 12.22 -6.03 39.05
CA LYS A 36 11.97 -6.88 37.87
C LYS A 36 11.16 -6.04 36.86
N PRO A 37 11.51 -6.04 35.57
CA PRO A 37 10.67 -5.41 34.56
C PRO A 37 9.29 -6.07 34.61
N THR A 38 8.24 -5.26 34.71
CA THR A 38 6.87 -5.72 34.46
C THR A 38 6.76 -6.13 32.98
N GLU A 39 6.05 -7.22 32.67
CA GLU A 39 5.84 -7.76 31.30
C GLU A 39 5.57 -6.67 30.24
N ASN A 40 4.77 -5.65 30.57
CA ASN A 40 4.46 -4.53 29.68
C ASN A 40 5.67 -3.69 29.23
N THR A 41 6.75 -3.68 29.99
CA THR A 41 7.98 -2.94 29.67
C THR A 41 8.89 -3.73 28.75
N GLU A 42 8.87 -5.06 28.85
CA GLU A 42 9.60 -5.95 27.94
C GLU A 42 8.92 -6.01 26.58
N ASP A 43 7.58 -6.04 26.54
CA ASP A 43 6.81 -5.96 25.28
C ASP A 43 7.02 -4.62 24.57
N LEU A 44 7.00 -3.50 25.31
CA LEU A 44 7.27 -2.17 24.72
C LEU A 44 8.73 -2.03 24.28
N ALA A 45 9.67 -2.62 25.02
CA ALA A 45 11.09 -2.64 24.64
C ALA A 45 11.34 -3.57 23.44
N GLN A 46 10.63 -4.70 23.35
CA GLN A 46 10.66 -5.58 22.18
C GLN A 46 10.01 -4.92 20.97
N GLU A 47 8.86 -4.25 21.11
CA GLU A 47 8.27 -3.42 20.05
C GLU A 47 9.22 -2.31 19.62
N GLN A 48 9.87 -1.61 20.55
CA GLN A 48 10.87 -0.59 20.23
C GLN A 48 12.15 -1.17 19.60
N MET A 49 12.57 -2.39 19.97
CA MET A 49 13.69 -3.08 19.34
C MET A 49 13.33 -3.62 17.95
N LEU A 50 12.10 -4.12 17.75
CA LEU A 50 11.52 -4.48 16.45
C LEU A 50 11.40 -3.25 15.55
N MET A 51 11.03 -2.10 16.10
CA MET A 51 11.01 -0.80 15.42
C MET A 51 12.43 -0.28 15.09
N LYS A 52 13.47 -0.77 15.79
CA LYS A 52 14.88 -0.43 15.53
C LYS A 52 15.56 -1.39 14.56
N LYS A 53 15.07 -2.63 14.42
CA LYS A 53 15.65 -3.59 13.47
C LYS A 53 15.17 -3.21 12.08
N LYS A 54 16.07 -2.65 11.27
CA LYS A 54 15.76 -2.35 9.87
C LYS A 54 15.33 -3.65 9.19
N ARG A 55 14.12 -3.65 8.62
CA ARG A 55 13.62 -4.74 7.79
C ARG A 55 14.65 -5.09 6.71
N PRO A 56 14.92 -6.38 6.44
CA PRO A 56 15.79 -6.77 5.33
C PRO A 56 15.37 -6.15 3.99
N GLU A 57 16.33 -5.84 3.12
CA GLU A 57 16.02 -5.23 1.82
C GLU A 57 15.11 -6.14 0.98
N GLU A 58 15.40 -7.45 0.94
CA GLU A 58 14.61 -8.44 0.21
C GLU A 58 13.19 -8.63 0.81
N ALA A 59 13.04 -8.51 2.13
CA ALA A 59 11.70 -8.48 2.75
C ALA A 59 10.90 -7.24 2.32
N SER A 60 11.57 -6.09 2.19
CA SER A 60 10.94 -4.85 1.70
C SER A 60 10.55 -4.96 0.23
N LYS A 61 11.38 -5.60 -0.60
CA LYS A 61 11.08 -5.91 -2.01
C LYS A 61 9.85 -6.82 -2.12
N GLU A 62 9.86 -7.94 -1.40
CA GLU A 62 8.75 -8.91 -1.38
C GLU A 62 7.43 -8.26 -0.95
N MET A 63 7.46 -7.38 0.06
CA MET A 63 6.28 -6.61 0.47
C MET A 63 5.75 -5.72 -0.66
N LEU A 64 6.63 -4.98 -1.34
CA LEU A 64 6.22 -4.07 -2.41
C LEU A 64 5.66 -4.86 -3.61
N TYR A 65 6.30 -5.96 -3.98
CA TYR A 65 5.83 -6.88 -5.02
C TYR A 65 4.45 -7.45 -4.70
N ARG A 66 4.19 -7.86 -3.46
CA ARG A 66 2.88 -8.39 -3.06
C ARG A 66 1.79 -7.34 -3.12
N VAL A 67 2.06 -6.13 -2.65
CA VAL A 67 1.05 -5.05 -2.70
C VAL A 67 0.77 -4.64 -4.15
N TYR A 68 1.81 -4.48 -4.97
CA TYR A 68 1.65 -4.23 -6.41
C TYR A 68 0.85 -5.36 -7.09
N GLY A 69 1.22 -6.62 -6.82
CA GLY A 69 0.51 -7.78 -7.36
C GLY A 69 -0.96 -7.84 -6.95
N ASN A 70 -1.27 -7.51 -5.69
CA ASN A 70 -2.65 -7.44 -5.20
C ASN A 70 -3.46 -6.35 -5.91
N VAL A 71 -2.87 -5.18 -6.19
CA VAL A 71 -3.52 -4.13 -6.99
C VAL A 71 -3.87 -4.68 -8.38
N ILE A 72 -2.90 -5.29 -9.06
CA ILE A 72 -3.11 -5.86 -10.40
C ILE A 72 -4.20 -6.95 -10.40
N ALA A 73 -4.16 -7.86 -9.44
CA ALA A 73 -5.15 -8.94 -9.34
C ALA A 73 -6.55 -8.42 -9.01
N MET A 74 -6.67 -7.38 -8.17
CA MET A 74 -7.94 -6.72 -7.90
C MET A 74 -8.47 -5.97 -9.13
N LEU A 75 -7.59 -5.36 -9.93
CA LEU A 75 -7.97 -4.73 -11.19
C LEU A 75 -8.48 -5.75 -12.21
N GLU A 76 -7.84 -6.91 -12.30
CA GLU A 76 -8.32 -8.01 -13.16
C GLU A 76 -9.67 -8.55 -12.71
N GLU A 77 -9.91 -8.65 -11.40
CA GLU A 77 -11.21 -9.04 -10.86
C GLU A 77 -12.30 -8.00 -11.14
N TYR A 78 -11.97 -6.71 -11.05
CA TYR A 78 -12.86 -5.62 -11.43
C TYR A 78 -13.18 -5.64 -12.94
N GLU A 79 -12.15 -5.76 -13.78
CA GLU A 79 -12.26 -5.90 -15.24
C GLU A 79 -13.16 -7.08 -15.62
N ARG A 80 -12.97 -8.25 -15.00
CA ARG A 80 -13.75 -9.46 -15.25
C ARG A 80 -15.25 -9.24 -15.04
N ARG A 81 -15.63 -8.40 -14.08
CA ARG A 81 -17.03 -8.10 -13.76
C ARG A 81 -17.66 -7.11 -14.73
N GLN A 82 -16.91 -6.07 -15.10
CA GLN A 82 -17.40 -5.02 -16.00
C GLN A 82 -17.53 -5.51 -17.43
N ASP A 83 -16.50 -6.17 -17.95
CA ASP A 83 -16.37 -6.41 -19.39
C ASP A 83 -16.81 -7.83 -19.79
N GLY A 84 -16.96 -8.77 -18.85
CA GLY A 84 -17.35 -10.17 -19.09
C GLY A 84 -16.39 -10.98 -19.97
N LYS A 85 -15.37 -10.33 -20.55
CA LYS A 85 -14.31 -10.92 -21.37
C LYS A 85 -13.32 -11.66 -20.47
N GLN A 86 -13.06 -12.93 -20.76
CA GLN A 86 -11.98 -13.66 -20.10
C GLN A 86 -10.64 -13.18 -20.63
N MET A 87 -10.08 -12.19 -19.97
CA MET A 87 -8.66 -11.90 -20.07
C MET A 87 -7.86 -13.00 -19.34
N PRO A 88 -6.63 -13.31 -19.78
CA PRO A 88 -5.74 -14.16 -18.99
C PRO A 88 -5.54 -13.54 -17.60
N LYS A 89 -5.64 -14.37 -16.57
CA LYS A 89 -5.47 -13.95 -15.18
C LYS A 89 -3.99 -14.04 -14.80
N SER A 90 -3.51 -13.04 -14.08
CA SER A 90 -2.23 -13.12 -13.36
C SER A 90 -2.23 -14.30 -12.38
N LYS A 91 -1.07 -14.93 -12.16
CA LYS A 91 -0.92 -16.00 -11.16
C LYS A 91 -0.73 -15.40 -9.77
N ILE A 92 -1.71 -14.62 -9.36
CA ILE A 92 -1.74 -13.88 -8.10
C ILE A 92 -3.05 -14.22 -7.40
N ASP A 93 -2.93 -14.82 -6.22
CA ASP A 93 -4.07 -15.22 -5.43
C ASP A 93 -4.56 -14.03 -4.60
N ILE A 94 -5.81 -13.66 -4.84
CA ILE A 94 -6.58 -12.74 -4.00
C ILE A 94 -7.72 -13.51 -3.33
N SER A 95 -8.18 -13.02 -2.19
CA SER A 95 -9.35 -13.57 -1.52
C SER A 95 -10.56 -13.54 -2.46
N ASP A 96 -11.44 -14.54 -2.34
CA ASP A 96 -12.65 -14.60 -3.16
C ASP A 96 -13.51 -13.33 -2.96
N GLN A 97 -13.84 -12.70 -4.08
CA GLN A 97 -14.66 -11.50 -4.12
C GLN A 97 -16.11 -11.79 -4.54
N SER A 98 -16.46 -13.04 -4.87
CA SER A 98 -17.76 -13.42 -5.49
C SER A 98 -19.01 -12.91 -4.77
N TRP A 99 -18.93 -12.74 -3.46
CA TRP A 99 -20.00 -12.27 -2.58
C TRP A 99 -20.16 -10.73 -2.51
N LYS A 100 -19.22 -9.96 -3.08
CA LYS A 100 -19.26 -8.50 -3.12
C LYS A 100 -20.00 -7.97 -4.35
N ASN A 101 -20.64 -6.81 -4.22
CA ASN A 101 -21.16 -6.07 -5.38
C ASN A 101 -20.03 -5.28 -6.09
N ASP A 102 -20.32 -4.71 -7.26
CA ASP A 102 -19.31 -4.02 -8.08
C ASP A 102 -18.73 -2.78 -7.40
N LYS A 103 -19.54 -2.03 -6.63
CA LYS A 103 -19.06 -0.87 -5.86
C LYS A 103 -18.07 -1.29 -4.77
N ASP A 104 -18.31 -2.42 -4.11
CA ASP A 104 -17.41 -2.95 -3.08
C ASP A 104 -16.09 -3.48 -3.66
N VAL A 105 -16.11 -3.99 -4.89
CA VAL A 105 -14.88 -4.40 -5.61
C VAL A 105 -14.11 -3.17 -6.09
N GLN A 106 -14.79 -2.16 -6.59
CA GLN A 106 -14.19 -0.87 -6.94
C GLN A 106 -13.52 -0.22 -5.71
N ALA A 107 -14.23 -0.14 -4.59
CA ALA A 107 -13.68 0.39 -3.33
C ALA A 107 -12.47 -0.42 -2.84
N ASN A 108 -12.44 -1.74 -3.10
CA ASN A 108 -11.28 -2.56 -2.82
C ASN A 108 -10.08 -2.21 -3.71
N VAL A 109 -10.27 -1.96 -5.01
CA VAL A 109 -9.21 -1.47 -5.90
C VAL A 109 -8.62 -0.16 -5.38
N GLU A 110 -9.49 0.82 -5.08
CA GLU A 110 -9.09 2.12 -4.54
C GLU A 110 -8.33 1.98 -3.21
N SER A 111 -8.80 1.12 -2.32
CA SER A 111 -8.10 0.79 -1.07
C SER A 111 -6.71 0.20 -1.32
N GLN A 112 -6.56 -0.71 -2.28
CA GLN A 112 -5.25 -1.27 -2.63
C GLN A 112 -4.30 -0.20 -3.21
N LEU A 113 -4.80 0.78 -3.97
CA LEU A 113 -3.98 1.91 -4.44
C LEU A 113 -3.44 2.76 -3.28
N VAL A 114 -4.26 3.03 -2.27
CA VAL A 114 -3.82 3.73 -1.05
C VAL A 114 -2.78 2.92 -0.29
N VAL A 115 -2.98 1.60 -0.15
CA VAL A 115 -2.00 0.70 0.49
C VAL A 115 -0.70 0.67 -0.30
N PHE A 116 -0.76 0.62 -1.64
CA PHE A 116 0.41 0.64 -2.50
C PHE A 116 1.22 1.93 -2.36
N GLU A 117 0.55 3.07 -2.38
CA GLU A 117 1.20 4.36 -2.14
C GLU A 117 1.87 4.42 -0.76
N ALA A 118 1.17 3.99 0.29
CA ALA A 118 1.70 3.97 1.66
C ALA A 118 2.90 3.03 1.78
N GLN A 119 2.83 1.85 1.17
CA GLN A 119 3.91 0.86 1.21
C GLN A 119 5.14 1.34 0.44
N LEU A 120 4.95 2.02 -0.69
CA LEU A 120 6.02 2.61 -1.48
C LEU A 120 6.74 3.73 -0.69
N LYS A 121 5.99 4.57 0.03
CA LYS A 121 6.54 5.62 0.91
C LYS A 121 7.28 5.06 2.13
N ALA A 122 6.81 3.96 2.69
CA ALA A 122 7.45 3.29 3.82
C ALA A 122 8.64 2.41 3.42
N CYS A 123 8.79 2.09 2.13
CA CYS A 123 9.86 1.26 1.62
C CYS A 123 11.21 2.00 1.69
N PRO A 124 12.33 1.32 2.01
CA PRO A 124 13.65 1.95 1.94
C PRO A 124 13.90 2.59 0.57
N PRO A 125 14.43 3.84 0.49
CA PRO A 125 14.56 4.57 -0.77
C PRO A 125 15.29 3.79 -1.86
N LYS A 126 16.41 3.13 -1.50
CA LYS A 126 17.20 2.28 -2.40
C LYS A 126 16.35 1.17 -3.04
N VAL A 127 15.57 0.47 -2.22
CA VAL A 127 14.68 -0.60 -2.69
C VAL A 127 13.59 -0.02 -3.60
N SER A 128 12.96 1.08 -3.19
CA SER A 128 11.91 1.71 -3.99
C SER A 128 12.42 2.22 -5.35
N SER A 129 13.63 2.79 -5.41
CA SER A 129 14.21 3.28 -6.66
C SER A 129 14.56 2.15 -7.62
N GLU A 130 15.08 1.02 -7.09
CA GLU A 130 15.38 -0.17 -7.88
C GLU A 130 14.09 -0.76 -8.49
N LEU A 131 13.05 -0.92 -7.68
CA LEU A 131 11.83 -1.59 -8.10
C LEU A 131 10.91 -0.73 -8.95
N LYS A 132 10.90 0.60 -8.76
CA LYS A 132 9.99 1.50 -9.50
C LYS A 132 10.10 1.31 -11.00
N LYS A 133 11.31 1.17 -11.55
CA LYS A 133 11.50 1.00 -13.00
C LYS A 133 10.92 -0.31 -13.52
N GLU A 134 11.22 -1.43 -12.85
CA GLU A 134 10.70 -2.75 -13.21
C GLU A 134 9.16 -2.75 -13.17
N LEU A 135 8.59 -2.25 -12.08
CA LEU A 135 7.13 -2.20 -11.91
C LEU A 135 6.44 -1.29 -12.94
N ARG A 136 7.09 -0.20 -13.38
CA ARG A 136 6.55 0.67 -14.44
C ARG A 136 6.47 -0.07 -15.78
N ILE A 137 7.53 -0.78 -16.15
CA ILE A 137 7.52 -1.62 -17.37
C ILE A 137 6.42 -2.68 -17.28
N SER A 138 6.35 -3.40 -16.16
CA SER A 138 5.27 -4.37 -15.90
C SER A 138 3.87 -3.77 -15.96
N THR A 139 3.70 -2.52 -15.54
CA THR A 139 2.41 -1.79 -15.62
C THR A 139 2.05 -1.48 -17.08
N ILE A 140 3.03 -1.06 -17.89
CA ILE A 140 2.86 -0.80 -19.33
C ILE A 140 2.52 -2.11 -20.06
N GLU A 141 3.22 -3.21 -19.76
CA GLU A 141 2.94 -4.54 -20.35
C GLU A 141 1.52 -5.02 -20.04
N TRP A 142 1.05 -4.81 -18.81
CA TRP A 142 -0.32 -5.14 -18.43
C TRP A 142 -1.34 -4.33 -19.26
N ALA A 143 -1.08 -3.03 -19.47
CA ALA A 143 -1.93 -2.16 -20.27
C ALA A 143 -1.89 -2.52 -21.77
N ALA A 144 -0.72 -2.89 -22.30
CA ALA A 144 -0.54 -3.35 -23.68
C ALA A 144 -1.34 -4.64 -23.94
N THR A 145 -1.27 -5.59 -23.00
CA THR A 145 -2.07 -6.83 -23.02
C THR A 145 -3.57 -6.53 -23.14
N ARG A 146 -4.05 -5.48 -22.47
CA ARG A 146 -5.44 -5.01 -22.56
C ARG A 146 -5.74 -4.35 -23.92
N ALA A 147 -4.83 -3.54 -24.44
CA ALA A 147 -4.98 -2.87 -25.75
C ALA A 147 -5.16 -3.88 -26.89
N GLU A 148 -4.38 -4.96 -26.91
CA GLU A 148 -4.48 -6.00 -27.96
C GLU A 148 -5.86 -6.68 -28.02
N ARG A 149 -6.51 -6.84 -26.86
CA ARG A 149 -7.75 -7.62 -26.72
C ARG A 149 -9.01 -6.77 -26.66
N MET A 150 -8.86 -5.46 -26.49
CA MET A 150 -9.96 -4.50 -26.40
C MET A 150 -9.72 -3.34 -27.35
N THR A 151 -10.43 -3.36 -28.47
CA THR A 151 -10.01 -2.59 -29.63
C THR A 151 -10.15 -1.08 -29.48
N ASP A 152 -11.15 -0.50 -28.77
CA ASP A 152 -11.36 0.95 -28.95
C ASP A 152 -11.81 1.76 -27.70
N ARG A 153 -12.10 1.11 -26.57
CA ARG A 153 -12.65 1.81 -25.40
C ARG A 153 -11.65 1.92 -24.25
N PHE A 154 -11.39 3.16 -23.84
CA PHE A 154 -10.82 3.47 -22.53
C PHE A 154 -11.87 3.24 -21.44
N SER A 155 -11.45 2.65 -20.33
CA SER A 155 -12.32 2.21 -19.24
C SER A 155 -11.78 2.62 -17.88
N ASP A 156 -12.56 2.41 -16.83
CA ASP A 156 -12.13 2.62 -15.45
C ASP A 156 -10.88 1.79 -15.09
N SER A 157 -10.74 0.58 -15.63
CA SER A 157 -9.52 -0.22 -15.44
C SER A 157 -8.28 0.48 -16.01
N ASP A 158 -8.43 1.20 -17.13
CA ASP A 158 -7.35 1.99 -17.73
C ASP A 158 -7.04 3.25 -16.90
N MET A 159 -8.06 3.85 -16.32
CA MET A 159 -7.89 4.95 -15.35
C MET A 159 -7.10 4.46 -14.13
N TYR A 160 -7.49 3.35 -13.52
CA TYR A 160 -6.83 2.83 -12.32
C TYR A 160 -5.40 2.35 -12.60
N ILE A 161 -5.13 1.66 -13.71
CA ILE A 161 -3.76 1.28 -14.05
C ILE A 161 -2.88 2.53 -14.31
N SER A 162 -3.46 3.60 -14.85
CA SER A 162 -2.75 4.88 -14.99
C SER A 162 -2.40 5.50 -13.64
N GLN A 163 -3.24 5.32 -12.61
CA GLN A 163 -2.93 5.74 -11.24
C GLN A 163 -1.81 4.88 -10.63
N VAL A 164 -1.76 3.57 -10.92
CA VAL A 164 -0.62 2.71 -10.52
C VAL A 164 0.69 3.27 -11.09
N PHE A 165 0.68 3.61 -12.38
CA PHE A 165 1.85 4.19 -13.05
C PHE A 165 2.24 5.55 -12.44
N GLU A 166 1.28 6.44 -12.19
CA GLU A 166 1.50 7.73 -11.52
C GLU A 166 2.11 7.56 -10.12
N ILE A 167 1.61 6.60 -9.31
CA ILE A 167 2.20 6.29 -8.00
C ILE A 167 3.66 5.85 -8.15
N LEU A 168 4.00 5.06 -9.17
CA LEU A 168 5.37 4.61 -9.39
C LEU A 168 6.30 5.76 -9.81
N VAL A 169 5.82 6.70 -10.62
CA VAL A 169 6.59 7.89 -11.03
C VAL A 169 6.70 8.88 -9.85
N ASP A 170 5.57 9.40 -9.39
CA ASP A 170 5.50 10.55 -8.47
C ASP A 170 5.46 10.17 -6.99
N GLY A 171 5.28 8.89 -6.67
CA GLY A 171 5.11 8.41 -5.30
C GLY A 171 3.73 8.70 -4.69
N ARG A 172 2.78 9.20 -5.50
CA ARG A 172 1.40 9.50 -5.12
C ARG A 172 0.52 9.57 -6.36
N THR A 173 -0.80 9.49 -6.16
CA THR A 173 -1.80 9.78 -7.19
C THR A 173 -2.91 10.66 -6.61
N HIS A 174 -3.69 11.27 -7.48
CA HIS A 174 -4.99 11.80 -7.09
C HIS A 174 -6.01 10.66 -7.05
N HIS A 175 -6.25 10.13 -5.85
CA HIS A 175 -7.34 9.19 -5.60
C HIS A 175 -8.67 9.93 -5.83
N GLN A 176 -9.48 9.45 -6.77
CA GLN A 176 -10.87 9.90 -6.89
C GLN A 176 -11.63 9.32 -5.70
N ILE A 177 -11.68 10.06 -4.59
CA ILE A 177 -12.54 9.69 -3.47
C ILE A 177 -13.96 10.05 -3.89
N PHE A 178 -14.81 9.06 -4.17
CA PHE A 178 -16.23 9.28 -4.35
C PHE A 178 -16.80 9.79 -3.02
N ASP A 179 -17.04 11.09 -2.95
CA ASP A 179 -17.63 11.78 -1.80
C ASP A 179 -19.16 11.58 -1.82
N GLU A 180 -19.60 10.33 -1.66
CA GLU A 180 -20.98 10.05 -1.30
C GLU A 180 -21.07 10.06 0.23
N LYS A 181 -21.83 11.02 0.75
CA LYS A 181 -22.26 11.19 2.15
C LYS A 181 -21.77 10.06 3.05
N ARG A 182 -20.72 10.32 3.85
CA ARG A 182 -20.16 9.37 4.83
C ARG A 182 -21.26 8.77 5.70
N GLU A 183 -21.82 7.65 5.26
CA GLU A 183 -22.68 6.83 6.10
C GLU A 183 -21.84 6.34 7.28
N LYS A 184 -22.47 6.22 8.44
CA LYS A 184 -21.77 5.69 9.61
C LYS A 184 -21.26 4.30 9.26
N LEU A 185 -19.94 4.12 9.41
CA LEU A 185 -19.28 2.84 9.16
C LEU A 185 -20.02 1.75 9.93
N SER A 186 -20.55 0.76 9.23
CA SER A 186 -21.28 -0.33 9.88
C SER A 186 -20.31 -1.13 10.78
N ARG A 187 -20.84 -1.78 11.82
CA ARG A 187 -20.02 -2.64 12.70
C ARG A 187 -19.37 -3.79 11.93
N GLU A 188 -20.07 -4.32 10.94
CA GLU A 188 -19.57 -5.38 10.07
C GLU A 188 -18.40 -4.87 9.22
N THR A 189 -18.55 -3.70 8.58
CA THR A 189 -17.47 -3.04 7.84
C THR A 189 -16.25 -2.80 8.73
N ALA A 190 -16.45 -2.29 9.96
CA ALA A 190 -15.38 -2.07 10.92
C ALA A 190 -14.63 -3.37 11.27
N ASN A 191 -15.36 -4.45 11.55
CA ASN A 191 -14.78 -5.75 11.89
C ASN A 191 -14.01 -6.36 10.70
N ASN A 192 -14.55 -6.22 9.49
CA ASN A 192 -13.89 -6.69 8.26
C ASN A 192 -12.60 -5.91 8.00
N THR A 193 -12.62 -4.59 8.15
CA THR A 193 -11.42 -3.74 8.05
C THR A 193 -10.37 -4.14 9.08
N MET A 194 -10.77 -4.38 10.33
CA MET A 194 -9.83 -4.81 11.36
C MET A 194 -9.24 -6.19 11.09
N SER A 195 -10.06 -7.14 10.65
CA SER A 195 -9.59 -8.47 10.26
C SER A 195 -8.57 -8.40 9.13
N ALA A 196 -8.84 -7.59 8.09
CA ALA A 196 -7.91 -7.36 6.99
C ALA A 196 -6.59 -6.73 7.46
N PHE A 197 -6.65 -5.78 8.39
CA PHE A 197 -5.46 -5.16 8.99
C PHE A 197 -4.60 -6.17 9.76
N PHE A 198 -5.21 -7.03 10.59
CA PHE A 198 -4.48 -8.07 11.31
C PHE A 198 -3.90 -9.12 10.38
N ALA A 199 -4.64 -9.52 9.33
CA ALA A 199 -4.12 -10.42 8.30
C ALA A 199 -2.88 -9.82 7.61
N GLY A 200 -2.95 -8.55 7.22
CA GLY A 200 -1.81 -7.84 6.61
C GLY A 200 -0.60 -7.75 7.55
N LYS A 201 -0.80 -7.44 8.83
CA LYS A 201 0.27 -7.45 9.85
C LYS A 201 0.90 -8.82 10.00
N HIS A 202 0.08 -9.86 10.05
CA HIS A 202 0.55 -11.23 10.17
C HIS A 202 1.39 -11.65 8.94
N THR A 203 0.91 -11.35 7.73
CA THR A 203 1.68 -11.60 6.49
C THR A 203 3.01 -10.85 6.49
N ALA A 204 3.03 -9.57 6.89
CA ALA A 204 4.26 -8.79 6.98
C ALA A 204 5.26 -9.44 7.97
N SER A 205 4.78 -9.89 9.13
CA SER A 205 5.61 -10.59 10.11
C SER A 205 6.16 -11.91 9.59
N GLN A 206 5.39 -12.67 8.81
CA GLN A 206 5.87 -13.90 8.18
C GLN A 206 6.96 -13.64 7.14
N ILE A 207 6.81 -12.58 6.34
CA ILE A 207 7.83 -12.15 5.38
C ILE A 207 9.11 -11.76 6.12
N ASP A 208 8.99 -10.96 7.18
CA ASP A 208 10.16 -10.56 7.97
C ASP A 208 10.88 -11.78 8.54
N LYS A 209 10.16 -12.71 9.18
CA LYS A 209 10.73 -13.96 9.71
C LYS A 209 11.42 -14.80 8.64
N LYS A 210 10.83 -14.91 7.45
CA LYS A 210 11.40 -15.64 6.31
C LYS A 210 12.78 -15.12 5.95
N TYR A 211 12.92 -13.81 5.73
CA TYR A 211 14.22 -13.21 5.36
C TYR A 211 15.18 -12.99 6.53
N GLU A 212 14.67 -13.01 7.77
CA GLU A 212 15.54 -13.13 8.95
C GLU A 212 16.18 -14.52 9.04
N SER A 213 15.44 -15.58 8.67
CA SER A 213 15.92 -16.96 8.70
C SER A 213 16.86 -17.30 7.54
N ASP A 214 16.61 -16.74 6.35
CA ASP A 214 17.48 -16.86 5.18
C ASP A 214 17.63 -15.52 4.46
N PRO A 215 18.66 -14.72 4.83
CA PRO A 215 18.93 -13.43 4.19
C PRO A 215 19.39 -13.53 2.73
N SER A 216 19.79 -14.71 2.26
CA SER A 216 20.27 -14.92 0.88
C SER A 216 19.13 -15.15 -0.11
N GLN A 217 17.93 -15.46 0.41
CA GLN A 217 16.75 -15.61 -0.42
C GLN A 217 16.42 -14.28 -1.10
N LYS A 218 16.12 -14.34 -2.41
CA LYS A 218 15.67 -13.18 -3.18
C LYS A 218 14.16 -13.01 -3.09
N ALA A 219 13.69 -11.78 -3.14
CA ALA A 219 12.28 -11.47 -3.38
C ALA A 219 11.87 -11.98 -4.76
N SER A 220 10.61 -12.43 -4.86
CA SER A 220 10.07 -12.91 -6.12
C SER A 220 9.12 -11.87 -6.70
N PRO A 221 9.31 -11.40 -7.94
CA PRO A 221 8.35 -10.53 -8.59
C PRO A 221 7.02 -11.27 -8.79
N PRO A 222 5.88 -10.55 -8.80
CA PRO A 222 4.60 -11.15 -9.04
C PRO A 222 4.50 -11.62 -10.49
N GLN A 223 3.89 -12.79 -10.69
CA GLN A 223 3.64 -13.33 -12.03
C GLN A 223 2.38 -12.68 -12.61
N ILE A 224 2.54 -11.45 -13.07
CA ILE A 224 1.48 -10.71 -13.76
C ILE A 224 1.22 -11.29 -15.15
N ARG A 225 0.00 -11.12 -15.65
CA ARG A 225 -0.31 -11.39 -17.05
C ARG A 225 0.54 -10.48 -17.92
N THR A 226 1.19 -11.07 -18.91
CA THR A 226 1.89 -10.36 -19.97
C THR A 226 1.62 -11.11 -21.28
N THR A 227 1.73 -10.41 -22.40
CA THR A 227 1.75 -11.06 -23.71
C THR A 227 3.18 -11.50 -24.01
N SER A 228 3.34 -12.74 -24.49
CA SER A 228 4.62 -13.23 -25.01
C SER A 228 4.77 -12.74 -26.45
N GLY A 229 5.58 -11.72 -26.66
CA GLY A 229 5.96 -11.20 -27.98
C GLY A 229 6.44 -9.75 -27.92
N ASP A 230 7.14 -9.30 -28.96
CA ASP A 230 7.62 -7.92 -29.17
C ASP A 230 6.48 -6.90 -29.38
N PHE A 231 5.33 -7.08 -28.72
CA PHE A 231 4.17 -6.23 -28.89
C PHE A 231 4.39 -4.85 -28.28
N GLU A 232 3.83 -3.86 -28.97
CA GLU A 232 4.13 -2.45 -28.78
C GLU A 232 3.77 -2.00 -27.37
N LEU A 233 4.76 -1.93 -26.49
CA LEU A 233 4.69 -1.18 -25.23
C LEU A 233 4.13 0.23 -25.45
N HIS A 234 4.27 0.78 -26.65
CA HIS A 234 3.60 2.00 -27.11
C HIS A 234 2.08 1.95 -26.93
N SER A 235 1.40 0.85 -27.27
CA SER A 235 -0.06 0.72 -27.11
C SER A 235 -0.49 0.76 -25.64
N GLY A 236 0.28 0.12 -24.75
CA GLY A 236 0.08 0.21 -23.30
C GLY A 236 0.35 1.63 -22.78
N ALA A 237 1.42 2.26 -23.27
CA ALA A 237 1.77 3.63 -22.93
C ALA A 237 0.70 4.63 -23.40
N GLU A 238 0.11 4.47 -24.60
CA GLU A 238 -1.00 5.31 -25.07
C GLU A 238 -2.21 5.22 -24.16
N ARG A 239 -2.54 4.01 -23.66
CA ARG A 239 -3.63 3.82 -22.71
C ARG A 239 -3.41 4.59 -21.42
N ILE A 240 -2.18 4.57 -20.90
CA ILE A 240 -1.82 5.33 -19.69
C ILE A 240 -1.84 6.84 -19.98
N ARG A 241 -1.24 7.24 -21.11
CA ARG A 241 -1.13 8.65 -21.54
C ARG A 241 -2.50 9.30 -21.72
N HIS A 242 -3.49 8.55 -22.19
CA HIS A 242 -4.86 9.04 -22.33
C HIS A 242 -5.41 9.66 -21.03
N PHE A 243 -5.21 8.99 -19.88
CA PHE A 243 -5.69 9.49 -18.59
C PHE A 243 -4.70 10.41 -17.89
N LYS A 244 -3.40 10.23 -18.16
CA LYS A 244 -2.30 10.91 -17.46
C LYS A 244 -1.28 11.49 -18.45
N PRO A 245 -1.65 12.52 -19.24
CA PRO A 245 -0.78 13.06 -20.29
C PRO A 245 0.53 13.65 -19.76
N HIS A 246 0.56 14.12 -18.50
CA HIS A 246 1.77 14.65 -17.87
C HIS A 246 2.85 13.58 -17.62
N LEU A 247 2.52 12.29 -17.71
CA LEU A 247 3.46 11.18 -17.54
C LEU A 247 4.18 10.80 -18.84
N SER A 248 3.93 11.52 -19.95
CA SER A 248 4.48 11.19 -21.27
C SER A 248 5.99 10.98 -21.27
N PHE A 249 6.75 11.85 -20.61
CA PHE A 249 8.21 11.71 -20.55
C PHE A 249 8.66 10.39 -19.90
N ALA A 250 8.03 10.01 -18.78
CA ALA A 250 8.36 8.76 -18.09
C ALA A 250 7.95 7.53 -18.91
N LEU A 251 6.80 7.60 -19.59
CA LEU A 251 6.34 6.54 -20.49
C LEU A 251 7.29 6.35 -21.66
N ASP A 252 7.70 7.43 -22.32
CA ASP A 252 8.59 7.37 -23.47
C ASP A 252 9.98 6.82 -23.07
N ASP A 253 10.52 7.28 -21.93
CA ASP A 253 11.78 6.76 -21.38
C ASP A 253 11.69 5.26 -21.07
N ASP A 254 10.65 4.80 -20.38
CA ASP A 254 10.49 3.38 -20.03
C ASP A 254 10.26 2.50 -21.28
N VAL A 255 9.51 2.97 -22.28
CA VAL A 255 9.31 2.24 -23.54
C VAL A 255 10.61 2.15 -24.33
N CYS A 256 11.38 3.23 -24.44
CA CYS A 256 12.70 3.24 -25.07
C CYS A 256 13.65 2.25 -24.37
N LEU A 257 13.69 2.29 -23.04
CA LEU A 257 14.54 1.41 -22.22
C LEU A 257 14.18 -0.07 -22.37
N ALA A 258 12.89 -0.39 -22.47
CA ALA A 258 12.43 -1.77 -22.58
C ALA A 258 12.60 -2.34 -24.01
N THR A 259 12.47 -1.51 -25.04
CA THR A 259 12.63 -1.92 -26.46
C THR A 259 14.08 -1.85 -26.96
N GLY A 260 14.98 -1.21 -26.21
CA GLY A 260 16.34 -0.93 -26.68
C GLY A 260 16.41 0.13 -27.78
N SER A 261 15.31 0.86 -28.01
CA SER A 261 15.25 1.96 -28.96
C SER A 261 15.96 3.18 -28.36
N VAL A 262 17.19 3.44 -28.81
CA VAL A 262 17.94 4.65 -28.44
C VAL A 262 17.34 5.85 -29.19
N GLN A 263 16.97 6.92 -28.47
CA GLN A 263 16.61 8.21 -29.06
C GLN A 263 17.81 8.91 -29.70
#